data_AF-A0A961CUP3-F1
#
_entry.id   AF-A0A961CUP3-F1
#
_cell.length_a   1.000
_cell.length_b   1.000
_cell.length_c   1.000
_cell.angle_alpha   90.00
_cell.angle_beta   90.00
_cell.angle_gamma   90.00
#
_symmetry.space_group_name_H-M   'P 1'
#
loop_
_entity.id
_entity.type
_entity.pdbx_description
1 polymer ?
#
loop_
_entity_poly.entity_id
_entity_poly.type
_entity_poly.pdbx_seq_one_letter_code
_entity_poly.pdbx_strand_id
1 'polypeptide(L)'
;MTAVAPDESRRTALVAADAAEDKLATDVVVLHVGPVVGLCEYFVLATGSNDRQVKAIVDAVEERVAEEIGERPRAVEGADARRW
;
A
#
# COMPACT_ATOMS: atom_id res chain seq x y z
N MET A 1 -22.90 -13.06 12.52
CA MET A 1 -21.46 -13.31 12.23
C MET A 1 -21.33 -13.33 10.72
N THR A 2 -21.31 -12.14 10.11
CA THR A 2 -21.37 -12.01 8.65
C THR A 2 -19.96 -12.18 8.12
N ALA A 3 -19.73 -13.23 7.34
CA ALA A 3 -18.53 -13.39 6.56
C ALA A 3 -18.45 -12.19 5.59
N VAL A 4 -17.49 -11.31 5.82
CA VAL A 4 -17.15 -10.24 4.89
C VAL A 4 -16.43 -10.93 3.73
N ALA A 5 -17.04 -10.91 2.54
CA ALA A 5 -16.33 -11.19 1.29
C ALA A 5 -15.06 -10.32 1.29
N PRO A 6 -13.91 -10.76 0.71
CA PRO A 6 -12.73 -9.90 0.68
C PRO A 6 -13.13 -8.60 0.00
N ASP A 7 -13.22 -7.56 0.80
CA ASP A 7 -13.61 -6.24 0.36
C ASP A 7 -12.52 -5.74 -0.61
N GLU A 8 -12.94 -5.01 -1.64
CA GLU A 8 -12.06 -4.53 -2.70
C GLU A 8 -10.84 -3.78 -2.13
N SER A 9 -11.04 -3.05 -1.03
CA SER A 9 -9.99 -2.38 -0.26
C SER A 9 -8.96 -3.35 0.33
N ARG A 10 -9.37 -4.48 0.90
CA ARG A 10 -8.45 -5.52 1.37
C ARG A 10 -7.61 -6.09 0.23
N ARG A 11 -8.20 -6.29 -0.96
CA ARG A 11 -7.46 -6.77 -2.12
C ARG A 11 -6.42 -5.75 -2.57
N THR A 12 -6.79 -4.47 -2.67
CA THR A 12 -5.86 -3.38 -3.00
C THR A 12 -4.70 -3.31 -2.00
N ALA A 13 -4.98 -3.46 -0.71
CA ALA A 13 -3.95 -3.43 0.33
C ALA A 13 -2.95 -4.60 0.20
N LEU A 14 -3.43 -5.80 -0.14
CA LEU A 14 -2.55 -6.96 -0.37
C LEU A 14 -1.67 -6.79 -1.60
N VAL A 15 -2.24 -6.31 -2.72
CA VAL A 15 -1.46 -6.03 -3.94
C VAL A 15 -0.36 -4.99 -3.68
N ALA A 16 -0.67 -3.95 -2.92
CA ALA A 16 0.33 -2.95 -2.53
C ALA A 16 1.42 -3.53 -1.63
N ALA A 17 1.07 -4.39 -0.67
CA ALA A 17 2.06 -5.06 0.19
C ALA A 17 2.99 -5.98 -0.63
N ASP A 18 2.42 -6.81 -1.51
CA ASP A 18 3.19 -7.72 -2.36
C ASP A 18 4.16 -6.94 -3.28
N ALA A 19 3.70 -5.83 -3.87
CA ALA A 19 4.55 -4.98 -4.70
C ALA A 19 5.70 -4.32 -3.92
N ALA A 20 5.48 -3.99 -2.64
CA ALA A 20 6.53 -3.47 -1.75
C ALA A 20 7.55 -4.57 -1.39
N GLU A 21 7.08 -5.78 -1.08
CA GLU A 21 7.93 -6.94 -0.80
C GLU A 21 8.82 -7.32 -2.00
N ASP A 22 8.28 -7.27 -3.23
CA ASP A 22 9.04 -7.46 -4.48
C ASP A 22 10.21 -6.48 -4.64
N LYS A 23 10.14 -5.32 -3.97
CA LYS A 23 11.21 -4.31 -3.92
C LYS A 23 12.05 -4.38 -2.64
N LEU A 24 11.99 -5.51 -1.94
CA LEU A 24 12.76 -5.81 -0.73
C LEU A 24 12.47 -4.84 0.42
N ALA A 25 11.25 -4.29 0.48
CA ALA A 25 10.82 -3.52 1.64
C ALA A 25 10.87 -4.38 2.90
N THR A 26 11.18 -3.77 4.04
CA THR A 26 11.09 -4.41 5.35
C THR A 26 9.88 -3.89 6.11
N ASP A 27 9.51 -4.59 7.18
CA ASP A 27 8.41 -4.17 8.07
C ASP A 27 7.11 -3.92 7.30
N VAL A 28 6.82 -4.76 6.31
CA VAL A 28 5.59 -4.68 5.52
C VAL A 28 4.43 -5.15 6.38
N VAL A 29 3.50 -4.25 6.68
CA VAL A 29 2.35 -4.52 7.57
C VAL A 29 1.08 -3.96 6.96
N VAL A 30 0.07 -4.82 6.85
CA VAL A 30 -1.30 -4.43 6.47
C VAL A 30 -2.16 -4.33 7.73
N LEU A 31 -2.65 -3.13 8.02
CA LEU A 31 -3.48 -2.81 9.19
C LEU A 31 -4.93 -2.56 8.75
N HIS A 32 -5.88 -3.28 9.31
CA HIS A 32 -7.31 -2.98 9.15
C HIS A 32 -7.72 -1.87 10.12
N VAL A 33 -8.07 -0.70 9.59
CA VAL A 33 -8.35 0.52 10.37
C VAL A 33 -9.79 1.03 10.21
N GLY A 34 -10.57 0.46 9.30
CA GLY A 34 -11.98 0.85 9.04
C GLY A 34 -12.86 1.00 10.30
N PRO A 35 -12.75 0.12 11.32
CA PRO A 35 -13.53 0.27 12.56
C PRO A 35 -13.16 1.50 13.42
N VAL A 36 -12.01 2.10 13.18
CA VAL A 36 -11.44 3.22 13.97
C VAL A 36 -11.44 4.53 13.18
N VAL A 37 -11.27 4.47 11.85
CA VAL A 37 -11.07 5.63 10.98
C VAL A 37 -12.07 5.60 9.81
N GLY A 38 -13.04 6.51 9.80
CA GLY A 38 -14.08 6.58 8.75
C GLY A 38 -13.62 7.13 7.39
N LEU A 39 -12.32 7.13 7.10
CA LEU A 39 -11.74 7.67 5.86
C LEU A 39 -11.18 6.58 4.93
N CYS A 40 -10.55 5.55 5.48
CA CYS A 40 -9.97 4.44 4.73
C CYS A 40 -10.07 3.13 5.52
N GLU A 41 -10.12 1.99 4.83
CA GLU A 41 -10.33 0.68 5.45
C GLU A 41 -9.03 -0.01 5.89
N TYR A 42 -7.93 0.23 5.16
CA TYR A 42 -6.64 -0.39 5.40
C TYR A 42 -5.49 0.61 5.27
N PHE A 43 -4.46 0.41 6.10
CA PHE A 43 -3.13 0.96 5.89
C PHE A 43 -2.14 -0.12 5.50
N VAL A 44 -1.24 0.21 4.58
CA VAL A 44 -0.08 -0.60 4.24
C VAL A 44 1.16 0.20 4.64
N LEU A 45 1.92 -0.32 5.59
CA LEU A 45 3.18 0.25 6.04
C LEU A 45 4.31 -0.58 5.43
N ALA A 46 5.37 0.09 4.96
CA ALA A 46 6.55 -0.55 4.41
C ALA A 46 7.77 0.35 4.63
N THR A 47 8.92 -0.24 4.89
CA THR A 47 10.17 0.47 5.16
C THR A 47 11.17 0.24 4.03
N GLY A 48 11.68 1.33 3.45
CA GLY A 48 12.82 1.31 2.54
C GLY A 48 14.11 1.67 3.28
N SER A 49 15.20 0.99 2.97
CA SER A 49 16.53 1.24 3.57
C SER A 49 17.18 2.55 3.13
N ASN A 50 16.72 3.15 2.04
CA ASN A 50 17.21 4.42 1.50
C ASN A 50 16.22 5.02 0.48
N ASP A 51 16.40 6.31 0.17
CA ASP A 51 15.63 7.09 -0.81
C ASP A 51 15.37 6.39 -2.14
N ARG A 52 16.39 5.75 -2.72
CA ARG A 52 16.26 5.08 -4.01
C ARG A 52 15.35 3.87 -3.89
N GLN A 53 15.46 3.11 -2.79
CA GLN A 53 14.59 1.99 -2.54
C GLN A 53 13.15 2.45 -2.24
N VAL A 54 12.96 3.48 -1.43
CA VAL A 54 11.64 4.06 -1.16
C VAL A 54 10.96 4.45 -2.47
N LYS A 55 11.68 5.14 -3.37
CA LYS A 55 11.13 5.46 -4.69
C LYS A 55 10.77 4.21 -5.50
N ALA A 56 11.64 3.20 -5.51
CA ALA A 56 11.37 1.95 -6.23
C ALA A 56 10.14 1.21 -5.68
N ILE A 57 9.93 1.23 -4.36
CA ILE A 57 8.74 0.67 -3.69
C ILE A 57 7.49 1.43 -4.14
N VAL A 58 7.50 2.76 -4.06
CA VAL A 58 6.38 3.60 -4.48
C VAL A 58 6.02 3.33 -5.94
N ASP A 59 6.99 3.47 -6.85
CA ASP A 59 6.77 3.28 -8.29
C ASP A 59 6.16 1.88 -8.58
N ALA A 60 6.62 0.83 -7.88
CA ALA A 60 6.11 -0.53 -8.04
C ALA A 60 4.70 -0.73 -7.50
N VAL A 61 4.37 -0.11 -6.37
CA VAL A 61 3.02 -0.14 -5.81
C VAL A 61 2.04 0.57 -6.74
N GLU A 62 2.41 1.75 -7.27
CA GLU A 62 1.57 2.48 -8.21
C GLU A 62 1.29 1.68 -9.48
N GLU A 63 2.34 1.08 -10.06
CA GLU A 63 2.25 0.24 -11.26
C GLU A 63 1.35 -0.97 -10.99
N ARG A 64 1.59 -1.73 -9.91
CA ARG A 64 0.87 -2.97 -9.66
C ARG A 64 -0.60 -2.76 -9.31
N VAL A 65 -0.90 -1.75 -8.51
CA VAL A 65 -2.30 -1.42 -8.18
C VAL A 65 -3.04 -0.98 -9.45
N ALA A 66 -2.41 -0.18 -10.32
CA ALA A 66 -3.01 0.23 -11.58
C ALA A 66 -3.27 -0.95 -12.53
N GLU A 67 -2.36 -1.92 -12.61
CA GLU A 67 -2.49 -3.10 -13.46
C GLU A 67 -3.52 -4.11 -12.96
N GLU A 68 -3.52 -4.42 -11.65
CA GLU A 68 -4.31 -5.52 -11.11
C GLU A 68 -5.69 -5.10 -10.57
N ILE A 69 -5.80 -3.86 -10.08
CA ILE A 69 -7.04 -3.31 -9.52
C ILE A 69 -7.73 -2.35 -10.50
N GLY A 70 -6.97 -1.72 -11.41
CA GLY A 70 -7.51 -0.73 -12.35
C GLY A 70 -7.70 0.65 -11.72
N GLU A 71 -7.23 0.85 -10.49
CA GLU A 71 -7.25 2.13 -9.79
C GLU A 71 -5.84 2.72 -9.73
N ARG A 72 -5.74 4.05 -9.86
CA ARG A 72 -4.49 4.75 -9.59
C ARG A 72 -4.52 5.37 -8.20
N PRO A 73 -3.38 5.46 -7.50
CA PRO A 73 -3.30 6.19 -6.24
C PRO A 73 -3.93 7.58 -6.39
N ARG A 74 -4.83 7.92 -5.47
CA ARG A 74 -5.55 9.20 -5.50
C ARG A 74 -4.65 10.38 -5.13
N ALA A 75 -3.64 10.13 -4.30
CA ALA A 75 -2.58 11.06 -3.93
C ALA A 75 -1.35 10.27 -3.47
N VAL A 76 -0.17 10.78 -3.78
CA VAL A 76 1.11 10.32 -3.23
C VAL A 76 1.75 11.52 -2.56
N GLU A 77 1.95 11.43 -1.25
CA GLU A 77 2.56 12.46 -0.43
C GLU A 77 3.93 11.97 0.05
N GLY A 78 4.84 12.88 0.40
CA GLY A 78 6.15 12.50 0.93
C GLY A 78 7.19 12.06 -0.10
N ALA A 79 6.80 11.73 -1.34
CA ALA A 79 7.71 11.31 -2.43
C ALA A 79 8.87 12.31 -2.70
N ASP A 80 8.61 13.61 -2.61
CA ASP A 80 9.63 14.65 -2.80
C ASP A 80 10.53 14.84 -1.57
N ALA A 81 9.98 14.59 -0.37
CA ALA A 81 10.69 14.78 0.90
C ALA A 81 11.46 13.53 1.35
N ARG A 82 11.06 12.35 0.86
CA ARG A 82 11.66 11.01 1.09
C ARG A 82 11.88 10.65 2.55
N ARG A 83 11.04 11.17 3.44
CA ARG A 83 11.13 10.93 4.89
C ARG A 83 10.08 9.97 5.40
N TRP A 84 9.03 9.72 4.62
CA TRP A 84 7.92 8.83 4.90
C TRP A 84 7.15 8.60 3.60
#